data_AF-A0A7S8D9A3-F1
#
_entry.id   AF-A0A7S8D9A3-F1
#
_cell.length_a   1.000
_cell.length_b   1.000
_cell.length_c   1.000
_cell.angle_alpha   90.00
_cell.angle_beta   90.00
_cell.angle_gamma   90.00
#
_symmetry.space_group_name_H-M   'P 1'
#
loop_
_entity.id
_entity.type
_entity.pdbx_description
1 polymer ?
#
loop_
_entity_poly.entity_id
_entity_poly.type
_entity_poly.pdbx_seq_one_letter_code
_entity_poly.pdbx_strand_id
1 'polypeptide(L)'
;MGETTITSSVISLDAGIDAAKLEEANRYFRWNLLFLLIIFIFLHFPIWMPFVPYMNQATNIVIIILIGLFQLIWLIATICAIRRTIAINSRNKRKTTKFQDVEASDSTSDDYSTVRHIVAMTLYKEPMSVLETTLDSLVRQKDAKSRMSVIIGMEARTPAKEDKRDEVLTKYKNKFLRLIVTFHPSDVPGEISGKCSNMNYACRQGLQILRDDVDYNYEKYEHIFTNCDCDAVFDTEYMVELEAEYCKLDTADRHSSIWQSIIVYKRDSMPFFVDITGVLRTFFFMGVLIPWNINPMSHYSLSVKLLEEGAFTHPAYQMEDIIALIRYTIMTKREIRIRPLNLISINGPTSGSNYLDEIREWTLQIRRWTIGAGEVFHYFIVKTYRMPSLLLSISWASRFFIYYGLVLCASAIFSVFSPIVVQLINMAAPEHKRLFISDSLFQTVCFIFLGSQYVFLLIATVLVRWNLPVPGDGDINYNKGLQGVTRGLLNWILMLPTILAYSFVELYSFFELAFRGKDVCKHNAANKSNLVLVTGTSAS
;
A
#
# COMPACT_ATOMS: atom_id res chain seq x y z
N MET A 1 -19.99 -30.92 -24.45
CA MET A 1 -19.87 -29.96 -25.57
C MET A 1 -20.54 -28.67 -25.13
N GLY A 2 -19.72 -27.64 -24.94
CA GLY A 2 -20.10 -26.37 -24.34
C GLY A 2 -18.83 -25.64 -23.94
N GLU A 3 -17.90 -25.52 -24.88
CA GLU A 3 -16.74 -24.66 -24.74
C GLU A 3 -17.26 -23.22 -24.66
N THR A 4 -17.20 -22.63 -23.47
CA THR A 4 -17.30 -21.19 -23.31
C THR A 4 -16.05 -20.58 -23.91
N THR A 5 -16.09 -20.34 -25.22
CA THR A 5 -15.17 -19.46 -25.94
C THR A 5 -15.21 -18.08 -25.30
N ILE A 6 -14.35 -17.86 -24.32
CA ILE A 6 -13.92 -16.52 -23.91
C ILE A 6 -13.25 -15.94 -25.16
N THR A 7 -13.92 -14.97 -25.77
CA THR A 7 -13.57 -14.41 -27.08
C THR A 7 -12.11 -13.93 -27.09
N SER A 8 -11.33 -14.42 -28.06
CA SER A 8 -9.92 -14.06 -28.28
C SER A 8 -9.68 -12.55 -28.41
N SER A 9 -10.72 -11.78 -28.73
CA SER A 9 -10.70 -10.32 -28.79
C SER A 9 -10.52 -9.65 -27.43
N VAL A 10 -11.05 -10.21 -26.33
CA VAL A 10 -10.92 -9.63 -24.98
C VAL A 10 -9.51 -9.86 -24.42
N ILE A 11 -8.88 -10.98 -24.78
CA ILE A 11 -7.48 -11.28 -24.42
C ILE A 11 -6.52 -10.36 -25.20
N SER A 12 -6.81 -10.06 -26.47
CA SER A 12 -5.91 -9.27 -27.33
C SER A 12 -5.71 -7.81 -26.90
N LEU A 13 -6.75 -7.15 -26.34
CA LEU A 13 -6.74 -5.72 -26.03
C LEU A 13 -5.97 -5.36 -24.75
N ASP A 14 -5.64 -6.35 -23.91
CA ASP A 14 -5.09 -6.15 -22.56
C ASP A 14 -3.84 -7.02 -22.30
N ALA A 15 -3.29 -7.65 -23.33
CA ALA A 15 -2.08 -8.49 -23.30
C ALA A 15 -0.75 -7.71 -23.38
N GLY A 16 -0.71 -6.44 -22.94
CA GLY A 16 0.47 -5.58 -23.05
C GLY A 16 0.79 -5.08 -24.46
N ILE A 17 0.50 -5.86 -25.50
CA ILE A 17 0.78 -5.52 -26.91
C ILE A 17 -0.04 -4.31 -27.40
N ASP A 18 -1.32 -4.18 -27.01
CA ASP A 18 -2.14 -3.00 -27.33
C ASP A 18 -1.95 -1.81 -26.36
N ALA A 19 -1.13 -1.97 -25.30
CA ALA A 19 -0.73 -0.84 -24.45
C ALA A 19 0.12 0.17 -25.24
N ALA A 20 0.87 -0.30 -26.24
CA ALA A 20 1.62 0.53 -27.19
C ALA A 20 0.69 1.38 -28.08
N LYS A 21 -0.46 0.85 -28.52
CA LYS A 21 -1.48 1.65 -29.23
C LYS A 21 -2.17 2.68 -28.32
N LEU A 22 -2.33 2.35 -27.04
CA LEU A 22 -2.78 3.31 -26.02
C LEU A 22 -1.74 4.42 -25.77
N GLU A 23 -0.45 4.11 -25.94
CA GLU A 23 0.66 5.07 -25.89
C GLU A 23 0.60 6.09 -27.03
N GLU A 24 0.24 5.66 -28.24
CA GLU A 24 -0.03 6.56 -29.38
C GLU A 24 -1.30 7.41 -29.18
N ALA A 25 -2.36 6.85 -28.57
CA ALA A 25 -3.61 7.58 -28.30
C ALA A 25 -3.49 8.62 -27.17
N ASN A 26 -2.55 8.44 -26.23
CA ASN A 26 -2.30 9.33 -25.08
C ASN A 26 -1.55 10.64 -25.44
N ARG A 27 -1.30 10.91 -26.72
CA ARG A 27 -0.50 12.06 -27.15
C ARG A 27 -1.14 13.43 -26.90
N TYR A 28 -2.43 13.52 -26.58
CA TYR A 28 -3.14 14.81 -26.51
C TYR A 28 -3.94 15.13 -25.23
N PHE A 29 -4.28 14.16 -24.36
CA PHE A 29 -5.02 14.49 -23.11
C PHE A 29 -4.46 13.75 -21.89
N ARG A 30 -3.76 14.48 -21.02
CA ARG A 30 -3.09 13.96 -19.82
C ARG A 30 -3.92 14.30 -18.60
N TRP A 31 -4.71 13.35 -18.09
CA TRP A 31 -5.61 13.58 -16.95
C TRP A 31 -4.88 13.94 -15.66
N ASN A 32 -3.58 13.64 -15.57
CA ASN A 32 -2.71 14.07 -14.48
C ASN A 32 -2.54 15.59 -14.40
N LEU A 33 -2.70 16.31 -15.51
CA LEU A 33 -2.72 17.77 -15.52
C LEU A 33 -3.96 18.31 -14.80
N LEU A 34 -5.13 17.69 -15.02
CA LEU A 34 -6.34 18.04 -14.29
C LEU A 34 -6.19 17.74 -12.80
N PHE A 35 -5.61 16.58 -12.45
CA PHE A 35 -5.31 16.23 -11.07
C PHE A 35 -4.44 17.28 -10.37
N LEU A 36 -3.34 17.69 -11.00
CA LEU A 36 -2.46 18.74 -10.49
C LEU A 36 -3.17 20.11 -10.45
N LEU A 37 -3.94 20.46 -11.47
CA LEU A 37 -4.67 21.73 -11.53
C LEU A 37 -5.63 21.88 -10.34
N ILE A 38 -6.37 20.81 -9.99
CA ILE A 38 -7.29 20.84 -8.85
C ILE A 38 -6.50 21.06 -7.55
N ILE A 39 -5.39 20.34 -7.34
CA ILE A 39 -4.53 20.51 -6.15
C ILE A 39 -3.95 21.93 -6.11
N PHE A 40 -3.49 22.45 -7.25
CA PHE A 40 -2.87 23.77 -7.34
C PHE A 40 -3.87 24.88 -7.04
N ILE A 41 -5.06 24.84 -7.64
CA ILE A 41 -6.16 25.78 -7.36
C ILE A 41 -6.54 25.72 -5.88
N PHE A 42 -6.65 24.51 -5.32
CA PHE A 42 -6.94 24.29 -3.90
C PHE A 42 -5.88 24.92 -2.99
N LEU A 43 -4.59 24.73 -3.27
CA LEU A 43 -3.49 25.25 -2.45
C LEU A 43 -3.31 26.77 -2.58
N HIS A 44 -3.61 27.36 -3.74
CA HIS A 44 -3.45 28.80 -3.98
C HIS A 44 -4.66 29.62 -3.52
N PHE A 45 -5.76 28.97 -3.18
CA PHE A 45 -6.98 29.58 -2.66
C PHE A 45 -6.75 30.66 -1.57
N PRO A 46 -5.91 30.44 -0.54
CA PRO A 46 -5.65 31.43 0.52
C PRO A 46 -4.89 32.67 0.03
N ILE A 47 -4.25 32.60 -1.15
CA ILE A 47 -3.45 33.70 -1.71
C ILE A 47 -4.34 34.64 -2.52
N TRP A 48 -5.12 34.12 -3.48
CA TRP A 48 -5.85 34.97 -4.43
C TRP A 48 -7.22 35.43 -3.91
N MET A 49 -7.89 34.64 -3.05
CA MET A 49 -9.25 34.98 -2.59
C MET A 49 -9.31 36.30 -1.79
N PRO A 50 -8.33 36.61 -0.89
CA PRO A 50 -8.33 37.89 -0.19
C PRO A 50 -8.31 39.13 -1.11
N PHE A 51 -7.71 39.03 -2.29
CA PHE A 51 -7.65 40.13 -3.26
C PHE A 51 -8.95 40.36 -4.04
N VAL A 52 -9.94 39.47 -3.93
CA VAL A 52 -11.23 39.58 -4.61
C VAL A 52 -12.25 40.19 -3.65
N PRO A 53 -12.64 41.48 -3.77
CA PRO A 53 -13.33 42.21 -2.70
C PRO A 53 -14.65 41.61 -2.22
N TYR A 54 -15.41 40.95 -3.11
CA TYR A 54 -16.67 40.29 -2.77
C TYR A 54 -16.47 38.91 -2.14
N MET A 55 -15.37 38.24 -2.46
CA MET A 55 -15.06 36.89 -1.95
C MET A 55 -14.28 36.96 -0.63
N ASN A 56 -13.51 38.04 -0.42
CA ASN A 56 -12.68 38.20 0.76
C ASN A 56 -13.46 38.06 2.08
N GLN A 57 -14.70 38.56 2.11
CA GLN A 57 -15.56 38.47 3.30
C GLN A 57 -15.76 37.02 3.78
N ALA A 58 -15.71 36.05 2.87
CA ALA A 58 -15.92 34.63 3.13
C ALA A 58 -14.61 33.81 3.25
N THR A 59 -13.43 34.39 2.98
CA THR A 59 -12.16 33.65 2.95
C THR A 59 -11.91 32.87 4.23
N ASN A 60 -12.01 33.53 5.38
CA ASN A 60 -11.80 32.92 6.70
C ASN A 60 -12.76 31.75 6.96
N ILE A 61 -14.04 31.90 6.58
CA ILE A 61 -15.06 30.84 6.73
C ILE A 61 -14.70 29.62 5.88
N VAL A 62 -14.36 29.84 4.61
CA VAL A 62 -14.07 28.75 3.68
C VAL A 62 -12.82 27.98 4.13
N ILE A 63 -11.76 28.67 4.57
CA ILE A 63 -10.55 28.01 5.11
C ILE A 63 -10.91 27.20 6.36
N ILE A 64 -11.68 27.75 7.29
CA ILE A 64 -12.13 27.03 8.50
C ILE A 64 -12.91 25.77 8.11
N ILE A 65 -13.84 25.85 7.15
CA ILE A 65 -14.61 24.70 6.68
C ILE A 65 -13.69 23.64 6.09
N LEU A 66 -12.74 24.03 5.23
CA LEU A 66 -11.82 23.09 4.58
C LEU A 66 -10.90 22.40 5.60
N ILE A 67 -10.33 23.14 6.55
CA ILE A 67 -9.54 22.54 7.64
C ILE A 67 -10.44 21.64 8.51
N GLY A 68 -11.67 22.07 8.81
CA GLY A 68 -12.65 21.27 9.55
C GLY A 68 -13.00 19.95 8.86
N LEU A 69 -13.10 19.92 7.53
CA LEU A 69 -13.29 18.70 6.76
C LEU A 69 -12.08 17.77 6.87
N PHE A 70 -10.86 18.30 6.90
CA PHE A 70 -9.67 17.48 7.18
C PHE A 70 -9.70 16.91 8.61
N GLN A 71 -10.11 17.70 9.60
CA GLN A 71 -10.28 17.19 10.97
C GLN A 71 -11.32 16.06 11.03
N LEU A 72 -12.41 16.16 10.26
CA LEU A 72 -13.40 15.09 10.16
C LEU A 72 -12.83 13.81 9.51
N ILE A 73 -12.02 13.94 8.46
CA ILE A 73 -11.34 12.80 7.85
C ILE A 73 -10.39 12.13 8.86
N TRP A 74 -9.59 12.92 9.59
CA TRP A 74 -8.72 12.40 10.65
C TRP A 74 -9.50 11.72 11.77
N LEU A 75 -10.66 12.26 12.15
CA LEU A 75 -11.55 11.64 13.13
C LEU A 75 -12.06 10.27 12.64
N ILE A 76 -12.56 10.20 11.40
CA ILE A 76 -13.04 8.94 10.81
C ILE A 76 -11.89 7.93 10.71
N ALA A 77 -10.73 8.35 10.21
CA ALA A 77 -9.53 7.51 10.13
C ALA A 77 -9.13 6.97 11.51
N THR A 78 -9.19 7.82 12.54
CA THR A 78 -8.88 7.45 13.92
C THR A 78 -9.87 6.42 14.46
N ILE A 79 -11.18 6.61 14.26
CA ILE A 79 -12.20 5.64 14.68
C ILE A 79 -11.99 4.30 13.98
N CYS A 80 -11.75 4.30 12.67
CA CYS A 80 -11.47 3.09 11.91
C CYS A 80 -10.19 2.38 12.39
N ALA A 81 -9.11 3.14 12.64
CA ALA A 81 -7.87 2.60 13.16
C ALA A 81 -8.04 2.00 14.57
N ILE A 82 -8.75 2.68 15.48
CA ILE A 82 -9.06 2.15 16.82
C ILE A 82 -9.84 0.83 16.71
N ARG A 83 -10.89 0.78 15.88
CA ARG A 83 -11.68 -0.44 15.66
C ARG A 83 -10.80 -1.58 15.14
N ARG A 84 -9.85 -1.30 14.25
CA ARG A 84 -8.91 -2.30 13.72
C ARG A 84 -7.96 -2.79 14.81
N THR A 85 -7.36 -1.90 15.58
CA THR A 85 -6.48 -2.25 16.70
C THR A 85 -7.20 -3.12 17.73
N ILE A 86 -8.46 -2.79 18.07
CA ILE A 86 -9.28 -3.60 18.98
C ILE A 86 -9.53 -5.00 18.40
N ALA A 87 -9.82 -5.11 17.09
CA ALA A 87 -10.05 -6.40 16.43
C ALA A 87 -8.80 -7.29 16.46
N ILE A 88 -7.61 -6.73 16.18
CA ILE A 88 -6.32 -7.42 16.25
C ILE A 88 -6.04 -7.89 17.68
N ASN A 89 -6.20 -7.02 18.67
CA ASN A 89 -5.92 -7.36 20.07
C ASN A 89 -6.93 -8.38 20.62
N SER A 90 -8.19 -8.29 20.22
CA SER A 90 -9.22 -9.26 20.60
C SER A 90 -8.92 -10.65 20.01
N ARG A 91 -8.45 -10.71 18.76
CA ARG A 91 -7.98 -11.95 18.13
C ARG A 91 -6.81 -12.54 18.91
N ASN A 92 -5.78 -11.76 19.18
CA ASN A 92 -4.59 -12.24 19.87
C ASN A 92 -4.89 -12.69 21.30
N LYS A 93 -5.80 -12.01 22.02
CA LYS A 93 -6.27 -12.48 23.32
C LYS A 93 -6.98 -13.84 23.24
N ARG A 94 -7.89 -14.02 22.27
CA ARG A 94 -8.60 -15.30 22.05
C ARG A 94 -7.64 -16.43 21.69
N LYS A 95 -6.59 -16.14 20.91
CA LYS A 95 -5.52 -17.08 20.60
C LYS A 95 -4.81 -17.55 21.87
N THR A 96 -4.35 -16.62 22.71
CA THR A 96 -3.68 -16.98 23.97
C THR A 96 -4.55 -17.84 24.87
N THR A 97 -5.84 -17.52 25.01
CA THR A 97 -6.78 -18.35 25.78
C THR A 97 -6.96 -19.74 25.17
N LYS A 98 -7.20 -19.85 23.86
CA LYS A 98 -7.34 -21.15 23.19
C LYS A 98 -6.07 -22.00 23.27
N PHE A 99 -4.89 -21.41 23.20
CA PHE A 99 -3.64 -22.15 23.33
C PHE A 99 -3.52 -22.79 24.73
N GLN A 100 -3.91 -22.06 25.78
CA GLN A 100 -3.97 -22.59 27.14
C GLN A 100 -5.01 -23.72 27.31
N ASP A 101 -6.13 -23.65 26.59
CA ASP A 101 -7.18 -24.67 26.63
C ASP A 101 -6.84 -25.94 25.78
N VAL A 102 -6.10 -25.77 24.67
CA VAL A 102 -5.67 -26.87 23.80
C VAL A 102 -4.50 -27.65 24.39
N GLU A 103 -3.60 -27.02 25.16
CA GLU A 103 -2.63 -27.75 26.00
C GLU A 103 -3.31 -28.66 27.03
N ALA A 104 -4.60 -28.44 27.32
CA ALA A 104 -5.42 -29.29 28.19
C ALA A 104 -6.31 -30.29 27.45
N SER A 105 -6.34 -30.30 26.11
CA SER A 105 -7.18 -31.21 25.32
C SER A 105 -6.48 -31.70 24.05
N ASP A 106 -6.09 -32.98 24.08
CA ASP A 106 -5.51 -33.69 22.94
C ASP A 106 -6.61 -33.92 21.90
N SER A 107 -6.62 -33.17 20.80
CA SER A 107 -7.54 -33.44 19.69
C SER A 107 -6.89 -33.23 18.32
N THR A 108 -6.58 -34.37 17.72
CA THR A 108 -6.35 -34.58 16.31
C THR A 108 -7.62 -34.31 15.52
N SER A 109 -7.56 -33.35 14.59
CA SER A 109 -8.49 -33.31 13.45
C SER A 109 -7.68 -33.02 12.19
N ASP A 110 -7.26 -34.10 11.54
CA ASP A 110 -6.84 -34.10 10.14
C ASP A 110 -8.10 -33.93 9.28
N ASP A 111 -8.64 -32.72 9.24
CA ASP A 111 -9.60 -32.36 8.22
C ASP A 111 -8.80 -31.98 6.97
N TYR A 112 -8.95 -32.77 5.90
CA TYR A 112 -8.27 -32.53 4.63
C TYR A 112 -8.67 -31.14 4.09
N SER A 113 -7.83 -30.14 4.33
CA SER A 113 -8.06 -28.82 3.77
C SER A 113 -8.04 -28.90 2.24
N THR A 114 -9.09 -28.35 1.63
CA THR A 114 -9.28 -28.28 0.18
C THR A 114 -8.53 -27.11 -0.46
N VAL A 115 -7.77 -26.34 0.33
CA VAL A 115 -7.10 -25.11 -0.11
C VAL A 115 -5.59 -25.30 -0.15
N ARG A 116 -4.94 -24.78 -1.19
CA ARG A 116 -3.49 -24.61 -1.28
C ARG A 116 -3.12 -23.14 -1.41
N HIS A 117 -1.96 -22.80 -0.86
CA HIS A 117 -1.43 -21.44 -0.89
C HIS A 117 -0.33 -21.33 -1.94
N ILE A 118 -0.39 -20.28 -2.75
CA ILE A 118 0.65 -19.93 -3.72
C ILE A 118 1.16 -18.54 -3.35
N VAL A 119 2.40 -18.43 -2.90
CA VAL A 119 3.01 -17.15 -2.55
C VAL A 119 3.99 -16.77 -3.65
N ALA A 120 3.82 -15.59 -4.24
CA ALA A 120 4.71 -15.10 -5.28
C ALA A 120 5.37 -13.77 -4.88
N MET A 121 6.67 -13.68 -5.12
CA MET A 121 7.48 -12.50 -4.88
C MET A 121 8.45 -12.27 -6.03
N THR A 122 8.87 -11.02 -6.21
CA THR A 122 9.89 -10.66 -7.20
C THR A 122 11.15 -10.11 -6.53
N LEU A 123 12.29 -10.43 -7.12
CA LEU A 123 13.61 -10.01 -6.68
C LEU A 123 14.38 -9.37 -7.84
N TYR A 124 15.07 -8.27 -7.58
CA TYR A 124 16.01 -7.66 -8.53
C TYR A 124 17.38 -7.42 -7.90
N LYS A 125 17.53 -6.35 -7.12
CA LYS A 125 18.81 -5.92 -6.53
C LYS A 125 18.91 -6.17 -5.04
N GLU A 126 17.85 -6.68 -4.43
CA GLU A 126 17.84 -6.92 -3.00
C GLU A 126 18.88 -7.99 -2.61
N PRO A 127 19.53 -7.83 -1.44
CA PRO A 127 20.43 -8.84 -0.89
C PRO A 127 19.73 -10.17 -0.65
N MET A 128 20.49 -11.26 -0.73
CA MET A 128 19.98 -12.59 -0.42
C MET A 128 19.42 -12.70 1.00
N SER A 129 20.07 -12.08 1.99
CA SER A 129 19.61 -12.06 3.39
C SER A 129 18.19 -11.51 3.59
N VAL A 130 17.78 -10.53 2.76
CA VAL A 130 16.43 -9.96 2.80
C VAL A 130 15.42 -11.01 2.31
N LEU A 131 15.68 -11.64 1.17
CA LEU A 131 14.85 -12.72 0.64
C LEU A 131 14.78 -13.90 1.61
N GLU A 132 15.92 -14.32 2.19
CA GLU A 132 15.98 -15.39 3.17
C GLU A 132 15.11 -15.11 4.39
N THR A 133 15.12 -13.88 4.90
CA THR A 133 14.26 -13.51 6.04
C THR A 133 12.77 -13.65 5.70
N THR A 134 12.37 -13.26 4.49
CA THR A 134 11.01 -13.46 3.99
C THR A 134 10.68 -14.95 3.85
N LEU A 135 11.55 -15.74 3.23
CA LEU A 135 11.35 -17.18 3.06
C LEU A 135 11.30 -17.91 4.40
N ASP A 136 12.15 -17.56 5.37
CA ASP A 136 12.14 -18.13 6.72
C ASP A 136 10.83 -17.81 7.47
N SER A 137 10.19 -16.67 7.18
CA SER A 137 8.84 -16.37 7.71
C SER A 137 7.75 -17.24 7.08
N LEU A 138 7.92 -17.64 5.81
CA LEU A 138 7.02 -18.55 5.11
C LEU A 138 7.21 -20.02 5.52
N VAL A 139 8.45 -20.45 5.74
CA VAL A 139 8.76 -21.81 6.25
C VAL A 139 8.10 -22.07 7.60
N ARG A 140 7.94 -21.03 8.42
CA ARG A 140 7.29 -21.11 9.74
C ARG A 140 5.76 -21.18 9.69
N GLN A 141 5.14 -21.02 8.52
CA GLN A 141 3.69 -21.17 8.40
C GLN A 141 3.28 -22.63 8.62
N LYS A 142 2.11 -22.84 9.22
CA LYS A 142 1.51 -24.16 9.33
C LYS A 142 1.39 -24.80 7.92
N ASP A 143 1.78 -26.06 7.81
CA ASP A 143 1.68 -26.86 6.58
C ASP A 143 2.45 -26.30 5.36
N ALA A 144 3.48 -25.47 5.57
CA ALA A 144 4.27 -24.89 4.47
C ALA A 144 4.81 -25.97 3.49
N LYS A 145 5.32 -27.09 4.03
CA LYS A 145 5.88 -28.19 3.22
C LYS A 145 4.83 -29.00 2.45
N SER A 146 3.58 -29.06 2.94
CA SER A 146 2.53 -29.91 2.35
C SER A 146 1.50 -29.12 1.54
N ARG A 147 1.38 -27.79 1.74
CA ARG A 147 0.29 -26.98 1.18
C ARG A 147 0.71 -25.66 0.55
N MET A 148 1.96 -25.21 0.73
CA MET A 148 2.42 -23.93 0.20
C MET A 148 3.39 -24.10 -0.97
N SER A 149 3.06 -23.48 -2.10
CA SER A 149 3.97 -23.30 -3.23
C SER A 149 4.52 -21.88 -3.25
N VAL A 150 5.81 -21.73 -3.50
CA VAL A 150 6.48 -20.43 -3.56
C VAL A 150 7.02 -20.19 -4.97
N ILE A 151 6.70 -19.04 -5.54
CA ILE A 151 7.17 -18.57 -6.84
C ILE A 151 8.07 -17.35 -6.63
N ILE A 152 9.30 -17.41 -7.12
CA ILE A 152 10.27 -16.31 -7.06
C ILE A 152 10.57 -15.87 -8.48
N GLY A 153 10.14 -14.65 -8.83
CA GLY A 153 10.43 -14.02 -10.10
C GLY A 153 11.69 -13.17 -10.05
N MET A 154 12.66 -13.42 -10.92
CA MET A 154 13.82 -12.54 -11.13
C MET A 154 13.78 -11.96 -12.53
N GLU A 155 14.22 -10.72 -12.73
CA GLU A 155 14.45 -10.23 -14.09
C GLU A 155 15.68 -10.93 -14.68
N ALA A 156 15.72 -11.10 -16.01
CA ALA A 156 16.91 -11.58 -16.71
C ALA A 156 18.13 -10.66 -16.49
N ARG A 157 17.90 -9.40 -16.06
CA ARG A 157 18.92 -8.40 -15.72
C ARG A 157 19.36 -8.45 -14.26
N THR A 158 18.78 -9.33 -13.44
CA THR A 158 19.17 -9.50 -12.04
C THR A 158 20.65 -9.89 -11.95
N PRO A 159 21.47 -9.18 -11.17
CA PRO A 159 22.87 -9.56 -10.96
C PRO A 159 22.99 -10.92 -10.30
N ALA A 160 23.88 -11.77 -10.82
CA ALA A 160 24.15 -13.13 -10.31
C ALA A 160 22.86 -13.96 -10.11
N LYS A 161 21.90 -13.86 -11.03
CA LYS A 161 20.57 -14.47 -10.91
C LYS A 161 20.62 -16.01 -10.83
N GLU A 162 21.58 -16.65 -11.52
CA GLU A 162 21.81 -18.09 -11.45
C GLU A 162 22.33 -18.50 -10.07
N ASP A 163 23.32 -17.78 -9.54
CA ASP A 163 23.86 -18.05 -8.19
C ASP A 163 22.78 -17.88 -7.12
N LYS A 164 22.00 -16.78 -7.20
CA LYS A 164 20.85 -16.55 -6.30
C LYS A 164 19.82 -17.66 -6.39
N ARG A 165 19.49 -18.16 -7.59
CA ARG A 165 18.59 -19.30 -7.79
C ARG A 165 19.13 -20.54 -7.09
N ASP A 166 20.41 -20.85 -7.30
CA ASP A 166 21.02 -22.08 -6.79
C ASP A 166 21.15 -22.06 -5.27
N GLU A 167 21.42 -20.90 -4.68
CA GLU A 167 21.39 -20.67 -3.23
C GLU A 167 19.98 -20.92 -2.65
N VAL A 168 18.96 -20.31 -3.26
CA VAL A 168 17.55 -20.49 -2.87
C VAL A 168 17.11 -21.95 -2.96
N LEU A 169 17.40 -22.62 -4.08
CA LEU A 169 17.01 -24.01 -4.28
C LEU A 169 17.72 -24.93 -3.30
N THR A 170 19.02 -24.71 -3.06
CA THR A 170 19.80 -25.48 -2.08
C THR A 170 19.19 -25.37 -0.67
N LYS A 171 18.83 -24.16 -0.24
CA LYS A 171 18.34 -23.91 1.13
C LYS A 171 16.86 -24.28 1.34
N TYR A 172 16.00 -24.09 0.33
CA TYR A 172 14.55 -24.12 0.52
C TYR A 172 13.77 -25.18 -0.28
N LYS A 173 14.38 -25.93 -1.22
CA LYS A 173 13.67 -26.88 -2.10
C LYS A 173 12.73 -27.87 -1.38
N ASN A 174 13.10 -28.32 -0.19
CA ASN A 174 12.32 -29.31 0.59
C ASN A 174 11.51 -28.68 1.74
N LYS A 175 11.39 -27.35 1.78
CA LYS A 175 10.67 -26.61 2.83
C LYS A 175 9.25 -26.22 2.41
N PHE A 176 8.96 -26.24 1.12
CA PHE A 176 7.67 -25.90 0.52
C PHE A 176 7.15 -27.09 -0.28
N LEU A 177 5.83 -27.12 -0.55
CA LEU A 177 5.22 -28.10 -1.45
C LEU A 177 5.86 -28.02 -2.83
N ARG A 178 6.04 -26.80 -3.35
CA ARG A 178 6.81 -26.49 -4.56
C ARG A 178 7.58 -25.20 -4.38
N LEU A 179 8.78 -25.15 -4.96
CA LEU A 179 9.60 -23.95 -5.05
C LEU A 179 9.96 -23.73 -6.51
N ILE A 180 9.50 -22.62 -7.08
CA ILE A 180 9.61 -22.30 -8.49
C ILE A 180 10.38 -20.98 -8.62
N VAL A 181 11.44 -20.97 -9.42
CA VAL A 181 12.19 -19.76 -9.76
C VAL A 181 12.00 -19.48 -11.25
N THR A 182 11.66 -18.24 -11.59
CA THR A 182 11.41 -17.81 -12.97
C THR A 182 12.31 -16.64 -13.34
N PHE A 183 12.62 -16.52 -14.63
CA PHE A 183 13.40 -15.39 -15.17
C PHE A 183 12.57 -14.64 -16.21
N HIS A 184 12.14 -13.43 -15.88
CA HIS A 184 11.43 -12.54 -16.78
C HIS A 184 12.37 -12.02 -17.88
N PRO A 185 12.08 -12.26 -19.18
CA PRO A 185 12.95 -11.84 -20.27
C PRO A 185 13.09 -10.31 -20.37
N SER A 186 14.20 -9.85 -20.94
CA SER A 186 14.42 -8.43 -21.21
C SER A 186 13.70 -7.98 -22.47
N ASP A 187 13.32 -6.69 -22.51
CA ASP A 187 12.84 -6.01 -23.72
C ASP A 187 11.58 -6.62 -24.34
N VAL A 188 10.68 -7.14 -23.50
CA VAL A 188 9.36 -7.63 -23.92
C VAL A 188 8.51 -6.45 -24.41
N PRO A 189 8.01 -6.48 -25.66
CA PRO A 189 7.18 -5.39 -26.18
C PRO A 189 5.93 -5.13 -25.34
N GLY A 190 5.69 -3.86 -25.00
CA GLY A 190 4.51 -3.44 -24.22
C GLY A 190 4.66 -3.57 -22.70
N GLU A 191 5.82 -4.04 -22.22
CA GLU A 191 6.12 -4.17 -20.79
C GLU A 191 7.15 -3.14 -20.33
N ILE A 192 7.06 -2.72 -19.06
CA ILE A 192 8.08 -1.89 -18.41
C ILE A 192 8.95 -2.74 -17.48
N SER A 193 10.23 -2.42 -17.33
CA SER A 193 11.05 -3.08 -16.30
C SER A 193 10.53 -2.74 -14.89
N GLY A 194 10.62 -3.70 -13.98
CA GLY A 194 10.19 -3.57 -12.59
C GLY A 194 9.25 -4.70 -12.13
N LYS A 195 8.78 -4.55 -10.88
CA LYS A 195 7.94 -5.54 -10.18
C LYS A 195 6.71 -5.96 -10.99
N CYS A 196 6.02 -5.01 -11.64
CA CYS A 196 4.76 -5.28 -12.33
C CYS A 196 4.86 -6.37 -13.42
N SER A 197 5.86 -6.27 -14.31
CA SER A 197 6.09 -7.20 -15.43
C SER A 197 6.70 -8.51 -14.95
N ASN A 198 7.69 -8.43 -14.06
CA ASN A 198 8.30 -9.62 -13.46
C ASN A 198 7.25 -10.45 -12.70
N MET A 199 6.37 -9.80 -11.93
CA MET A 199 5.28 -10.49 -11.22
C MET A 199 4.26 -11.10 -12.20
N ASN A 200 3.85 -10.37 -13.25
CA ASN A 200 2.93 -10.91 -14.26
C ASN A 200 3.49 -12.20 -14.89
N TYR A 201 4.75 -12.13 -15.35
CA TYR A 201 5.44 -13.26 -15.95
C TYR A 201 5.59 -14.43 -14.97
N ALA A 202 6.08 -14.16 -13.76
CA ALA A 202 6.29 -15.18 -12.73
C ALA A 202 4.99 -15.89 -12.35
N CYS A 203 3.87 -15.16 -12.23
CA CYS A 203 2.57 -15.75 -11.94
C CYS A 203 2.12 -16.68 -13.06
N ARG A 204 2.19 -16.23 -14.32
CA ARG A 204 1.75 -17.03 -15.46
C ARG A 204 2.58 -18.30 -15.60
N GLN A 205 3.90 -18.17 -15.56
CA GLN A 205 4.81 -19.30 -15.68
C GLN A 205 4.69 -20.26 -14.49
N GLY A 206 4.63 -19.72 -13.26
CA GLY A 206 4.51 -20.53 -12.06
C GLY A 206 3.19 -21.29 -12.00
N LEU A 207 2.06 -20.66 -12.34
CA LEU A 207 0.77 -21.36 -12.40
C LEU A 207 0.75 -22.42 -13.51
N GLN A 208 1.38 -22.15 -14.67
CA GLN A 208 1.50 -23.15 -15.73
C GLN A 208 2.30 -24.37 -15.26
N ILE A 209 3.45 -24.16 -14.61
CA ILE A 209 4.28 -25.23 -14.05
C ILE A 209 3.47 -26.06 -13.03
N LEU A 210 2.69 -25.42 -12.17
CA LEU A 210 1.86 -26.13 -11.18
C LEU A 210 0.73 -26.95 -11.82
N ARG A 211 0.21 -26.52 -12.98
CA ARG A 211 -0.80 -27.26 -13.74
C ARG A 211 -0.23 -28.48 -14.45
N ASP A 212 0.98 -28.34 -15.00
CA ASP A 212 1.67 -29.41 -15.71
C ASP A 212 2.25 -30.47 -14.75
N ASP A 213 2.37 -30.14 -13.47
CA ASP A 213 2.82 -31.05 -12.41
C ASP A 213 1.70 -32.03 -12.00
N VAL A 214 1.82 -33.26 -12.50
CA VAL A 214 0.88 -34.36 -12.21
C VAL A 214 0.81 -34.68 -10.72
N ASP A 215 1.93 -34.63 -10.00
CA ASP A 215 1.99 -34.93 -8.56
C ASP A 215 1.40 -33.79 -7.73
N TYR A 216 1.41 -32.57 -8.26
CA TYR A 216 0.70 -31.46 -7.66
C TYR A 216 -0.81 -31.73 -7.73
N ASN A 217 -1.36 -32.19 -8.86
CA ASN A 217 -2.80 -32.39 -9.05
C ASN A 217 -3.59 -31.10 -8.81
N TYR A 218 -3.37 -30.12 -9.70
CA TYR A 218 -3.91 -28.76 -9.59
C TYR A 218 -5.44 -28.73 -9.45
N GLU A 219 -6.18 -29.50 -10.27
CA GLU A 219 -7.65 -29.43 -10.31
C GLU A 219 -8.35 -29.93 -9.03
N LYS A 220 -7.64 -30.64 -8.14
CA LYS A 220 -8.22 -31.17 -6.90
C LYS A 220 -8.42 -30.09 -5.82
N TYR A 221 -7.75 -28.95 -5.92
CA TYR A 221 -7.68 -27.96 -4.84
C TYR A 221 -8.15 -26.58 -5.27
N GLU A 222 -8.77 -25.85 -4.35
CA GLU A 222 -8.86 -24.39 -4.46
C GLU A 222 -7.51 -23.75 -4.16
N HIS A 223 -7.23 -22.62 -4.80
CA HIS A 223 -5.94 -21.94 -4.67
C HIS A 223 -6.10 -20.50 -4.25
N ILE A 224 -5.41 -20.13 -3.17
CA ILE A 224 -5.24 -18.74 -2.75
C ILE A 224 -3.84 -18.29 -3.15
N PHE A 225 -3.78 -17.19 -3.90
CA PHE A 225 -2.57 -16.54 -4.32
C PHE A 225 -2.25 -15.36 -3.41
N THR A 226 -1.02 -15.25 -2.96
CA THR A 226 -0.49 -14.13 -2.18
C THR A 226 0.61 -13.45 -2.98
N ASN A 227 0.35 -12.23 -3.44
CA ASN A 227 1.39 -11.32 -3.93
C ASN A 227 2.19 -10.82 -2.73
N CYS A 228 3.51 -10.74 -2.78
CA CYS A 228 4.30 -10.04 -1.77
C CYS A 228 5.59 -9.41 -2.29
N ASP A 229 6.07 -8.41 -1.56
CA ASP A 229 7.43 -7.92 -1.72
C ASP A 229 8.43 -8.92 -1.10
N CYS A 230 9.65 -8.98 -1.64
CA CYS A 230 10.71 -9.85 -1.15
C CYS A 230 11.30 -9.43 0.21
N ASP A 231 10.77 -8.36 0.82
CA ASP A 231 11.12 -7.85 2.14
C ASP A 231 9.93 -7.83 3.11
N ALA A 232 8.94 -8.71 2.88
CA ALA A 232 7.80 -8.93 3.76
C ALA A 232 8.09 -10.06 4.77
N VAL A 233 7.80 -9.83 6.05
CA VAL A 233 7.85 -10.84 7.12
C VAL A 233 6.42 -11.10 7.59
N PHE A 234 5.96 -12.33 7.38
CA PHE A 234 4.59 -12.73 7.70
C PHE A 234 4.43 -13.09 9.18
N ASP A 235 3.24 -12.82 9.73
CA ASP A 235 2.82 -13.40 11.01
C ASP A 235 2.79 -14.92 10.91
N THR A 236 3.14 -15.64 11.98
CA THR A 236 3.21 -17.11 11.97
C THR A 236 1.88 -17.80 11.68
N GLU A 237 0.75 -17.10 11.84
CA GLU A 237 -0.59 -17.61 11.53
C GLU A 237 -1.19 -17.04 10.25
N TYR A 238 -0.42 -16.33 9.43
CA TYR A 238 -0.94 -15.66 8.23
C TYR A 238 -1.77 -16.59 7.34
N MET A 239 -1.25 -17.77 7.01
CA MET A 239 -1.93 -18.69 6.10
C MET A 239 -3.20 -19.30 6.71
N VAL A 240 -3.16 -19.63 8.01
CA VAL A 240 -4.31 -20.21 8.73
C VAL A 240 -5.44 -19.18 8.86
N GLU A 241 -5.12 -17.93 9.19
CA GLU A 241 -6.13 -16.86 9.26
C GLU A 241 -6.71 -16.56 7.88
N LEU A 242 -5.85 -16.48 6.86
CA LEU A 242 -6.27 -16.25 5.49
C LEU A 242 -7.24 -17.33 5.02
N GLU A 243 -6.92 -18.60 5.25
CA GLU A 243 -7.80 -19.72 4.93
C GLU A 243 -9.12 -19.64 5.71
N ALA A 244 -9.07 -19.34 7.02
CA ALA A 244 -10.27 -19.20 7.84
C ALA A 244 -11.19 -18.05 7.35
N GLU A 245 -10.62 -16.89 7.02
CA GLU A 245 -11.38 -15.76 6.47
C GLU A 245 -11.89 -16.03 5.05
N TYR A 246 -11.13 -16.77 4.24
CA TYR A 246 -11.54 -17.20 2.92
C TYR A 246 -12.74 -18.15 2.98
N CYS A 247 -12.67 -19.18 3.82
CA CYS A 247 -13.71 -20.20 3.96
C CYS A 247 -15.02 -19.68 4.59
N LYS A 248 -14.96 -18.58 5.37
CA LYS A 248 -16.15 -17.91 5.93
C LYS A 248 -17.06 -17.28 4.87
N LEU A 249 -16.51 -16.91 3.72
CA LEU A 249 -17.27 -16.29 2.63
C LEU A 249 -17.92 -17.36 1.76
N ASP A 250 -18.99 -17.00 1.06
CA ASP A 250 -19.51 -17.80 -0.04
C ASP A 250 -18.58 -17.74 -1.27
N THR A 251 -18.80 -18.63 -2.24
CA THR A 251 -17.96 -18.73 -3.44
C THR A 251 -17.91 -17.42 -4.25
N ALA A 252 -19.00 -16.65 -4.34
CA ALA A 252 -19.02 -15.43 -5.13
C ALA A 252 -18.21 -14.31 -4.47
N ASP A 253 -18.33 -14.16 -3.15
CA ASP A 253 -17.59 -13.21 -2.35
C ASP A 253 -16.10 -13.57 -2.28
N ARG A 254 -15.75 -14.87 -2.19
CA ARG A 254 -14.35 -15.33 -2.22
C ARG A 254 -13.61 -14.84 -3.47
N HIS A 255 -14.26 -14.96 -4.63
CA HIS A 255 -13.70 -14.54 -5.91
C HIS A 255 -13.92 -13.07 -6.24
N SER A 256 -14.43 -12.28 -5.29
CA SER A 256 -14.59 -10.82 -5.40
C SER A 256 -13.88 -10.08 -4.24
N SER A 257 -12.95 -10.75 -3.57
CA SER A 257 -12.26 -10.22 -2.39
C SER A 257 -10.74 -10.27 -2.53
N ILE A 258 -10.09 -9.26 -1.96
CA ILE A 258 -8.65 -9.20 -1.72
C ILE A 258 -8.44 -9.13 -0.22
N TRP A 259 -7.66 -10.03 0.36
CA TRP A 259 -7.34 -10.05 1.79
C TRP A 259 -6.01 -9.35 2.05
N GLN A 260 -6.00 -8.46 3.04
CA GLN A 260 -4.89 -7.58 3.33
C GLN A 260 -4.60 -7.58 4.84
N SER A 261 -3.43 -8.08 5.24
CA SER A 261 -2.92 -7.91 6.62
C SER A 261 -2.51 -6.47 6.87
N ILE A 262 -2.47 -6.06 8.13
CA ILE A 262 -1.97 -4.73 8.49
C ILE A 262 -0.45 -4.71 8.37
N ILE A 263 0.07 -3.75 7.60
CA ILE A 263 1.50 -3.61 7.35
C ILE A 263 2.10 -2.62 8.34
N VAL A 264 3.14 -3.07 9.04
CA VAL A 264 4.01 -2.23 9.85
C VAL A 264 5.36 -2.11 9.15
N TYR A 265 5.84 -0.90 8.94
CA TYR A 265 7.14 -0.66 8.33
C TYR A 265 8.20 -0.61 9.44
N LYS A 266 9.13 -1.56 9.45
CA LYS A 266 10.17 -1.66 10.48
C LYS A 266 11.42 -2.34 9.97
N ARG A 267 12.57 -1.83 10.41
CA ARG A 267 13.90 -2.46 10.31
C ARG A 267 14.67 -2.21 11.61
N ASP A 268 15.84 -2.82 11.72
CA ASP A 268 16.74 -2.75 12.88
C ASP A 268 16.99 -1.34 13.43
N SER A 269 17.28 -0.38 12.55
CA SER A 269 17.55 1.02 12.88
C SER A 269 16.90 1.92 11.85
N MET A 270 16.27 3.02 12.27
CA MET A 270 15.62 3.96 11.35
C MET A 270 15.82 5.40 11.82
N PRO A 271 16.12 6.35 10.93
CA PRO A 271 16.03 7.76 11.27
C PRO A 271 14.58 8.16 11.53
N PHE A 272 14.38 9.21 12.32
CA PHE A 272 13.05 9.61 12.81
C PHE A 272 12.02 9.81 11.68
N PHE A 273 12.42 10.35 10.52
CA PHE A 273 11.51 10.63 9.40
C PHE A 273 11.02 9.35 8.70
N VAL A 274 11.86 8.31 8.60
CA VAL A 274 11.46 7.00 8.08
C VAL A 274 10.51 6.31 9.07
N ASP A 275 10.83 6.35 10.36
CA ASP A 275 10.01 5.79 11.43
C ASP A 275 8.62 6.46 11.50
N ILE A 276 8.56 7.79 11.50
CA ILE A 276 7.31 8.56 11.45
C ILE A 276 6.49 8.21 10.20
N THR A 277 7.13 8.12 9.03
CA THR A 277 6.44 7.74 7.79
C THR A 277 5.86 6.33 7.91
N GLY A 278 6.60 5.38 8.49
CA GLY A 278 6.11 4.02 8.75
C GLY A 278 4.90 3.98 9.68
N VAL A 279 4.92 4.75 10.77
CA VAL A 279 3.80 4.88 11.70
C VAL A 279 2.56 5.44 11.00
N LEU A 280 2.72 6.54 10.27
CA LEU A 280 1.61 7.19 9.56
C LEU A 280 1.02 6.30 8.48
N ARG A 281 1.86 5.62 7.70
CA ARG A 281 1.38 4.66 6.69
C ARG A 281 0.60 3.53 7.31
N THR A 282 1.07 2.96 8.42
CA THR A 282 0.35 1.92 9.17
C THR A 282 -1.01 2.44 9.65
N PHE A 283 -1.04 3.65 10.21
CA PHE A 283 -2.27 4.30 10.66
C PHE A 283 -3.27 4.49 9.50
N PHE A 284 -2.84 5.07 8.38
CA PHE A 284 -3.69 5.24 7.20
C PHE A 284 -4.12 3.92 6.58
N PHE A 285 -3.31 2.87 6.71
CA PHE A 285 -3.68 1.53 6.28
C PHE A 285 -4.90 1.00 7.02
N MET A 286 -4.87 1.11 8.36
CA MET A 286 -5.96 0.70 9.24
C MET A 286 -7.17 1.63 9.18
N GLY A 287 -6.94 2.92 9.03
CA GLY A 287 -7.95 3.98 9.16
C GLY A 287 -8.63 4.39 7.86
N VAL A 288 -7.93 4.28 6.73
CA VAL A 288 -8.37 4.84 5.43
C VAL A 288 -8.31 3.81 4.32
N LEU A 289 -7.14 3.26 4.00
CA LEU A 289 -6.93 2.47 2.78
C LEU A 289 -7.79 1.20 2.71
N ILE A 290 -7.78 0.38 3.76
CA ILE A 290 -8.63 -0.82 3.83
C ILE A 290 -10.11 -0.44 4.04
N PRO A 291 -10.49 0.35 5.06
CA PRO A 291 -11.91 0.65 5.33
C PRO A 291 -12.62 1.36 4.19
N TRP A 292 -11.92 2.20 3.43
CA TRP A 292 -12.50 2.94 2.30
C TRP A 292 -12.34 2.20 0.98
N ASN A 293 -11.80 0.96 0.97
CA ASN A 293 -11.62 0.16 -0.23
C ASN A 293 -10.84 0.89 -1.35
N ILE A 294 -9.75 1.61 -1.00
CA ILE A 294 -9.00 2.43 -1.96
C ILE A 294 -8.01 1.57 -2.73
N ASN A 295 -7.10 0.90 -2.01
CA ASN A 295 -6.11 0.03 -2.63
C ASN A 295 -5.54 -1.02 -1.67
N PRO A 296 -5.27 -2.25 -2.15
CA PRO A 296 -4.35 -3.15 -1.49
C PRO A 296 -2.92 -2.61 -1.64
N MET A 297 -1.99 -3.13 -0.86
CA MET A 297 -0.61 -2.66 -0.93
C MET A 297 0.40 -3.72 -0.54
N SER A 298 1.54 -3.70 -1.24
CA SER A 298 2.71 -4.54 -1.00
C SER A 298 2.44 -6.05 -1.06
N HIS A 299 1.81 -6.62 -0.02
CA HIS A 299 1.43 -8.01 0.03
C HIS A 299 -0.05 -8.20 0.34
N TYR A 300 -0.74 -8.92 -0.52
CA TYR A 300 -2.18 -9.16 -0.43
C TYR A 300 -2.53 -10.49 -1.06
N SER A 301 -3.62 -11.07 -0.61
CA SER A 301 -4.07 -12.39 -1.02
C SER A 301 -5.39 -12.33 -1.77
N LEU A 302 -5.60 -13.24 -2.71
CA LEU A 302 -6.82 -13.38 -3.50
C LEU A 302 -6.94 -14.80 -4.02
N SER A 303 -8.13 -15.25 -4.43
CA SER A 303 -8.24 -16.52 -5.15
C SER A 303 -7.46 -16.47 -6.47
N VAL A 304 -6.83 -17.58 -6.87
CA VAL A 304 -6.22 -17.69 -8.21
C VAL A 304 -7.25 -17.44 -9.30
N LYS A 305 -8.51 -17.87 -9.10
CA LYS A 305 -9.61 -17.57 -10.03
C LYS A 305 -9.78 -16.06 -10.29
N LEU A 306 -9.78 -15.23 -9.24
CA LEU A 306 -9.84 -13.78 -9.38
C LEU A 306 -8.59 -13.23 -10.08
N LEU A 307 -7.40 -13.76 -9.77
CA LEU A 307 -6.16 -13.36 -10.45
C LEU A 307 -6.23 -13.59 -11.96
N GLU A 308 -6.76 -14.75 -12.38
CA GLU A 308 -6.86 -15.14 -13.79
C GLU A 308 -7.99 -14.43 -14.53
N GLU A 309 -9.18 -14.33 -13.94
CA GLU A 309 -10.30 -13.54 -14.49
C GLU A 309 -9.91 -12.05 -14.58
N GLY A 310 -9.07 -11.59 -13.66
CA GLY A 310 -8.45 -10.26 -13.65
C GLY A 310 -7.32 -10.08 -14.66
N ALA A 311 -6.94 -11.13 -15.39
CA ALA A 311 -5.82 -11.17 -16.33
C ALA A 311 -4.47 -10.71 -15.73
N PHE A 312 -4.21 -11.13 -14.48
CA PHE A 312 -2.97 -10.92 -13.73
C PHE A 312 -2.65 -9.43 -13.46
N THR A 313 -1.46 -9.14 -12.90
CA THR A 313 -0.95 -7.77 -12.72
C THR A 313 -0.75 -7.08 -14.07
N HIS A 314 -0.84 -5.76 -14.17
CA HIS A 314 -0.62 -5.09 -15.46
C HIS A 314 0.88 -4.82 -15.69
N PRO A 315 1.52 -5.31 -16.78
CA PRO A 315 2.97 -5.21 -16.97
C PRO A 315 3.44 -3.85 -17.52
N ALA A 316 2.58 -2.83 -17.54
CA ALA A 316 2.89 -1.54 -18.18
C ALA A 316 2.80 -0.36 -17.20
N TYR A 317 2.56 -0.65 -15.92
CA TYR A 317 2.31 0.36 -14.91
C TYR A 317 2.97 0.00 -13.59
N GLN A 318 3.69 0.95 -12.99
CA GLN A 318 4.62 0.66 -11.90
C GLN A 318 3.94 0.39 -10.55
N MET A 319 2.73 0.94 -10.32
CA MET A 319 1.99 0.79 -9.08
C MET A 319 0.93 -0.31 -9.26
N GLU A 320 1.42 -1.54 -9.35
CA GLU A 320 0.65 -2.69 -9.82
C GLU A 320 -0.45 -3.11 -8.85
N ASP A 321 -0.29 -2.83 -7.56
CA ASP A 321 -1.22 -3.19 -6.49
C ASP A 321 -2.54 -2.41 -6.59
N ILE A 322 -2.49 -1.09 -6.76
CA ILE A 322 -3.70 -0.27 -6.95
C ILE A 322 -4.34 -0.57 -8.31
N ILE A 323 -3.50 -0.76 -9.34
CA ILE A 323 -3.99 -1.08 -10.69
C ILE A 323 -4.64 -2.46 -10.70
N ALA A 324 -4.14 -3.41 -9.92
CA ALA A 324 -4.77 -4.72 -9.79
C ALA A 324 -6.22 -4.59 -9.30
N LEU A 325 -6.51 -3.77 -8.29
CA LEU A 325 -7.89 -3.57 -7.81
C LEU A 325 -8.81 -3.02 -8.92
N ILE A 326 -8.36 -1.98 -9.63
CA ILE A 326 -9.12 -1.34 -10.72
C ILE A 326 -9.31 -2.33 -11.87
N ARG A 327 -8.23 -3.01 -12.27
CA ARG A 327 -8.21 -3.99 -13.36
C ARG A 327 -9.13 -5.16 -13.06
N TYR A 328 -9.05 -5.76 -11.88
CA TYR A 328 -9.90 -6.88 -11.49
C TYR A 328 -11.37 -6.46 -11.48
N THR A 329 -11.68 -5.24 -11.03
CA THR A 329 -13.03 -4.69 -11.10
C THR A 329 -13.54 -4.55 -12.54
N ILE A 330 -12.69 -4.04 -13.45
CA ILE A 330 -13.03 -3.86 -14.87
C ILE A 330 -13.22 -5.18 -15.60
N MET A 331 -12.29 -6.12 -15.42
CA MET A 331 -12.25 -7.38 -16.15
C MET A 331 -13.36 -8.32 -15.71
N THR A 332 -13.63 -8.37 -14.40
CA THR A 332 -14.63 -9.27 -13.83
C THR A 332 -16.04 -8.67 -13.83
N LYS A 333 -16.17 -7.35 -14.03
CA LYS A 333 -17.43 -6.61 -13.89
C LYS A 333 -18.08 -6.74 -12.50
N ARG A 334 -17.27 -6.99 -11.46
CA ARG A 334 -17.70 -7.10 -10.06
C ARG A 334 -17.01 -6.03 -9.22
N GLU A 335 -17.67 -5.57 -8.16
CA GLU A 335 -17.00 -4.78 -7.13
C GLU A 335 -16.01 -5.67 -6.38
N ILE A 336 -14.71 -5.34 -6.45
CA ILE A 336 -13.68 -6.03 -5.68
C ILE A 336 -13.52 -5.34 -4.33
N ARG A 337 -13.56 -6.13 -3.24
CA ARG A 337 -13.51 -5.62 -1.86
C ARG A 337 -12.23 -6.02 -1.16
N ILE A 338 -11.56 -5.05 -0.57
CA ILE A 338 -10.41 -5.26 0.31
C ILE A 338 -10.94 -5.65 1.69
N ARG A 339 -10.58 -6.84 2.12
CA ARG A 339 -10.94 -7.42 3.41
C ARG A 339 -9.72 -7.43 4.32
N PRO A 340 -9.85 -6.94 5.55
CA PRO A 340 -8.75 -6.93 6.50
C PRO A 340 -8.47 -8.35 7.02
N LEU A 341 -7.20 -8.73 7.09
CA LEU A 341 -6.75 -9.78 8.00
C LEU A 341 -6.34 -9.10 9.31
N ASN A 342 -6.87 -9.56 10.44
CA ASN A 342 -6.58 -8.97 11.76
C ASN A 342 -5.23 -9.46 12.30
N LEU A 343 -4.20 -9.33 11.48
CA LEU A 343 -2.84 -9.79 11.65
C LEU A 343 -1.88 -8.67 11.26
N ILE A 344 -0.64 -8.77 11.74
CA ILE A 344 0.42 -7.82 11.43
C ILE A 344 1.49 -8.51 10.59
N SER A 345 1.86 -7.86 9.50
CA SER A 345 3.02 -8.22 8.70
C SER A 345 4.01 -7.07 8.71
N ILE A 346 5.30 -7.38 8.66
CA ILE A 346 6.36 -6.37 8.69
C ILE A 346 6.93 -6.21 7.29
N ASN A 347 7.11 -4.96 6.87
CA ASN A 347 7.83 -4.65 5.64
C ASN A 347 9.09 -3.86 5.93
N GLY A 348 10.12 -4.12 5.13
CA GLY A 348 11.31 -3.29 5.05
C GLY A 348 11.01 -1.90 4.50
N PRO A 349 11.25 -0.81 5.25
CA PRO A 349 11.30 0.52 4.67
C PRO A 349 12.62 0.71 3.90
N THR A 350 12.77 1.84 3.21
CA THR A 350 14.02 2.20 2.53
C THR A 350 15.20 2.33 3.50
N SER A 351 16.42 2.10 2.98
CA SER A 351 17.66 2.26 3.73
C SER A 351 18.75 2.96 2.91
N GLY A 352 19.49 3.86 3.56
CA GLY A 352 20.64 4.56 3.00
C GLY A 352 21.96 4.04 3.56
N SER A 353 23.10 4.44 2.99
CA SER A 353 24.43 4.10 3.55
C SER A 353 24.86 5.03 4.68
N ASN A 354 24.30 6.23 4.71
CA ASN A 354 24.53 7.27 5.69
C ASN A 354 23.27 8.15 5.79
N TYR A 355 23.25 9.12 6.70
CA TYR A 355 22.06 9.94 6.97
C TYR A 355 21.59 10.77 5.76
N LEU A 356 22.49 11.25 4.90
CA LEU A 356 22.11 11.96 3.66
C LEU A 356 21.48 11.01 2.64
N ASP A 357 22.04 9.81 2.52
CA ASP A 357 21.44 8.77 1.68
C ASP A 357 20.08 8.33 2.21
N GLU A 358 19.86 8.29 3.54
CA GLU A 358 18.54 8.01 4.11
C GLU A 358 17.49 9.04 3.68
N ILE A 359 17.83 10.34 3.71
CA ILE A 359 16.95 11.41 3.22
C ILE A 359 16.69 11.24 1.73
N ARG A 360 17.72 10.92 0.95
CA ARG A 360 17.63 10.71 -0.49
C ARG A 360 16.71 9.53 -0.83
N GLU A 361 16.93 8.36 -0.23
CA GLU A 361 16.14 7.16 -0.48
C GLU A 361 14.69 7.33 -0.01
N TRP A 362 14.47 7.99 1.14
CA TRP A 362 13.14 8.37 1.60
C TRP A 362 12.43 9.27 0.59
N THR A 363 13.09 10.31 0.10
CA THR A 363 12.53 11.24 -0.92
C THR A 363 12.23 10.52 -2.23
N LEU A 364 13.13 9.65 -2.70
CA LEU A 364 12.95 8.86 -3.92
C LEU A 364 11.77 7.90 -3.80
N GLN A 365 11.55 7.31 -2.63
CA GLN A 365 10.42 6.42 -2.36
C GLN A 365 9.09 7.17 -2.41
N ILE A 366 9.01 8.33 -1.76
CA ILE A 366 7.82 9.19 -1.79
C ILE A 366 7.52 9.58 -3.23
N ARG A 367 8.53 10.10 -3.94
CA ARG A 367 8.43 10.47 -5.35
C ARG A 367 7.88 9.33 -6.21
N ARG A 368 8.38 8.09 -6.03
CA ARG A 368 7.89 6.92 -6.78
C ARG A 368 6.42 6.65 -6.51
N TRP A 369 6.00 6.67 -5.24
CA TRP A 369 4.59 6.50 -4.87
C TRP A 369 3.70 7.60 -5.44
N THR A 370 4.12 8.86 -5.39
CA THR A 370 3.33 9.98 -5.89
C THR A 370 3.19 9.95 -7.42
N ILE A 371 4.29 9.68 -8.14
CA ILE A 371 4.25 9.51 -9.60
C ILE A 371 3.36 8.32 -9.97
N GLY A 372 3.48 7.20 -9.24
CA GLY A 372 2.60 6.05 -9.40
C GLY A 372 1.12 6.40 -9.17
N ALA A 373 0.81 7.23 -8.17
CA ALA A 373 -0.56 7.63 -7.87
C ALA A 373 -1.17 8.48 -8.99
N GLY A 374 -0.37 9.39 -9.58
CA GLY A 374 -0.78 10.09 -10.78
C GLY A 374 -1.01 9.14 -11.96
N GLU A 375 -0.11 8.19 -12.19
CA GLU A 375 -0.28 7.18 -13.25
C GLU A 375 -1.57 6.34 -13.07
N VAL A 376 -1.86 5.92 -11.83
CA VAL A 376 -3.10 5.25 -11.44
C VAL A 376 -4.33 6.10 -11.77
N PHE A 377 -4.30 7.40 -11.44
CA PHE A 377 -5.40 8.31 -11.73
C PHE A 377 -5.67 8.40 -13.24
N HIS A 378 -4.63 8.57 -14.05
CA HIS A 378 -4.75 8.56 -15.51
C HIS A 378 -5.34 7.25 -16.03
N TYR A 379 -4.79 6.11 -15.58
CA TYR A 379 -5.28 4.79 -15.96
C TYR A 379 -6.77 4.62 -15.62
N PHE A 380 -7.16 5.00 -14.40
CA PHE A 380 -8.54 4.93 -13.95
C PHE A 380 -9.47 5.76 -14.84
N ILE A 381 -9.16 7.02 -15.10
CA ILE A 381 -10.02 7.90 -15.90
C ILE A 381 -10.17 7.35 -17.33
N VAL A 382 -9.07 6.96 -17.96
CA VAL A 382 -9.08 6.38 -19.32
C VAL A 382 -9.94 5.12 -19.38
N LYS A 383 -9.95 4.30 -18.33
CA LYS A 383 -10.70 3.04 -18.29
C LYS A 383 -12.05 3.13 -17.57
N THR A 384 -12.46 4.31 -17.10
CA THR A 384 -13.67 4.49 -16.28
C THR A 384 -14.94 4.00 -17.00
N TYR A 385 -15.03 4.17 -18.32
CA TYR A 385 -16.17 3.69 -19.12
C TYR A 385 -16.33 2.16 -19.10
N ARG A 386 -15.30 1.41 -18.68
CA ARG A 386 -15.34 -0.06 -18.53
C ARG A 386 -15.71 -0.51 -17.12
N MET A 387 -15.85 0.39 -16.16
CA MET A 387 -16.27 0.03 -14.80
C MET A 387 -17.72 -0.51 -14.81
N PRO A 388 -18.08 -1.41 -13.89
CA PRO A 388 -19.41 -2.02 -13.87
C PRO A 388 -20.54 -1.03 -13.54
N SER A 389 -20.24 0.07 -12.85
CA SER A 389 -21.22 1.13 -12.59
C SER A 389 -20.57 2.52 -12.46
N LEU A 390 -21.34 3.54 -12.82
CA LEU A 390 -20.94 4.94 -12.66
C LEU A 390 -20.77 5.31 -11.17
N LEU A 391 -21.65 4.80 -10.30
CA LEU A 391 -21.58 5.05 -8.86
C LEU A 391 -20.29 4.48 -8.25
N LEU A 392 -19.89 3.26 -8.62
CA LEU A 392 -18.64 2.66 -8.16
C LEU A 392 -17.44 3.49 -8.62
N SER A 393 -17.49 3.99 -9.86
CA SER A 393 -16.44 4.83 -10.44
C SER A 393 -16.30 6.15 -9.68
N ILE A 394 -17.40 6.90 -9.50
CA ILE A 394 -17.39 8.17 -8.77
C ILE A 394 -16.93 7.94 -7.33
N SER A 395 -17.43 6.89 -6.69
CA SER A 395 -17.09 6.55 -5.31
C SER A 395 -15.60 6.24 -5.15
N TRP A 396 -15.03 5.39 -6.01
CA TRP A 396 -13.59 5.09 -5.96
C TRP A 396 -12.74 6.32 -6.28
N ALA A 397 -13.07 7.07 -7.34
CA ALA A 397 -12.34 8.29 -7.74
C ALA A 397 -12.31 9.33 -6.61
N SER A 398 -13.44 9.53 -5.94
CA SER A 398 -13.56 10.47 -4.82
C SER A 398 -12.68 10.07 -3.65
N ARG A 399 -12.74 8.79 -3.24
CA ARG A 399 -11.92 8.27 -2.13
C ARG A 399 -10.42 8.31 -2.45
N PHE A 400 -10.05 7.94 -3.68
CA PHE A 400 -8.68 8.02 -4.17
C PHE A 400 -8.16 9.47 -4.16
N PHE A 401 -8.93 10.41 -4.70
CA PHE A 401 -8.56 11.83 -4.76
C PHE A 401 -8.46 12.45 -3.36
N ILE A 402 -9.41 12.17 -2.47
CA ILE A 402 -9.38 12.64 -1.08
C ILE A 402 -8.09 12.16 -0.40
N TYR A 403 -7.70 10.90 -0.56
CA TYR A 403 -6.51 10.38 0.11
C TYR A 403 -5.20 10.87 -0.54
N TYR A 404 -4.98 10.59 -1.83
CA TYR A 404 -3.70 10.89 -2.49
C TYR A 404 -3.56 12.36 -2.89
N GLY A 405 -4.65 13.02 -3.28
CA GLY A 405 -4.61 14.42 -3.72
C GLY A 405 -4.73 15.42 -2.57
N LEU A 406 -5.61 15.15 -1.60
CA LEU A 406 -5.86 16.09 -0.52
C LEU A 406 -5.14 15.74 0.79
N VAL A 407 -5.37 14.55 1.37
CA VAL A 407 -4.84 14.20 2.70
C VAL A 407 -3.31 14.12 2.70
N LEU A 408 -2.72 13.36 1.77
CA LEU A 408 -1.26 13.20 1.72
C LEU A 408 -0.54 14.45 1.17
N CYS A 409 -1.06 15.02 0.08
CA CYS A 409 -0.34 16.07 -0.65
C CYS A 409 -0.68 17.49 -0.17
N ALA A 410 -1.95 17.82 0.09
CA ALA A 410 -2.38 19.21 0.26
C ALA A 410 -2.69 19.61 1.71
N SER A 411 -3.20 18.70 2.53
CA SER A 411 -3.83 19.01 3.81
C SER A 411 -2.88 19.68 4.80
N ALA A 412 -1.65 19.17 4.95
CA ALA A 412 -0.67 19.75 5.87
C ALA A 412 -0.20 21.13 5.40
N ILE A 413 0.12 21.28 4.11
CA ILE A 413 0.51 22.57 3.52
C ILE A 413 -0.63 23.57 3.72
N PHE A 414 -1.84 23.22 3.34
CA PHE A 414 -3.01 24.10 3.46
C PHE A 414 -3.26 24.49 4.92
N SER A 415 -3.29 23.54 5.85
CA SER A 415 -3.65 23.82 7.25
C SER A 415 -2.61 24.68 7.97
N VAL A 416 -1.33 24.59 7.59
CA VAL A 416 -0.24 25.35 8.21
C VAL A 416 -0.05 26.71 7.54
N PHE A 417 -0.05 26.77 6.21
CA PHE A 417 0.26 28.02 5.49
C PHE A 417 -0.93 28.95 5.35
N SER A 418 -2.17 28.44 5.20
CA SER A 418 -3.34 29.30 4.95
C SER A 418 -3.57 30.35 6.05
N PRO A 419 -3.50 30.02 7.35
CA PRO A 419 -3.70 31.00 8.41
C PRO A 419 -2.63 32.10 8.40
N ILE A 420 -1.37 31.73 8.11
CA ILE A 420 -0.23 32.66 8.06
C ILE A 420 -0.37 33.60 6.86
N VAL A 421 -0.63 33.05 5.67
CA VAL A 421 -0.74 33.80 4.42
C VAL A 421 -1.89 34.81 4.47
N VAL A 422 -3.07 34.38 4.91
CA VAL A 422 -4.24 35.27 5.00
C VAL A 422 -4.00 36.41 5.99
N GLN A 423 -3.35 36.14 7.12
CA GLN A 423 -3.00 37.19 8.08
C GLN A 423 -2.06 38.23 7.47
N LEU A 424 -1.02 37.79 6.77
CA LEU A 424 -0.07 38.70 6.11
C LEU A 424 -0.75 39.56 5.04
N ILE A 425 -1.65 38.97 4.24
CA ILE A 425 -2.38 39.70 3.21
C ILE A 425 -3.34 40.71 3.84
N ASN A 426 -4.11 40.31 4.87
CA ASN A 426 -5.04 41.21 5.56
C ASN A 426 -4.31 42.38 6.24
N MET A 427 -3.08 42.17 6.74
CA MET A 427 -2.24 43.24 7.30
C MET A 427 -1.74 44.22 6.23
N ALA A 428 -1.47 43.76 5.02
CA ALA A 428 -0.97 44.58 3.92
C ALA A 428 -2.08 45.28 3.10
N ALA A 429 -3.33 44.84 3.25
CA ALA A 429 -4.47 45.34 2.49
C ALA A 429 -4.91 46.74 2.97
N PRO A 430 -4.99 47.77 2.08
CA PRO A 430 -5.19 49.16 2.51
C PRO A 430 -6.57 49.49 3.08
N GLU A 431 -7.64 48.79 2.70
CA GLU A 431 -8.99 48.98 3.23
C GLU A 431 -9.90 47.86 2.68
N HIS A 432 -10.33 46.92 3.53
CA HIS A 432 -11.24 45.85 3.14
C HIS A 432 -12.53 45.91 3.97
N LYS A 433 -13.67 45.63 3.33
CA LYS A 433 -14.97 45.48 4.00
C LYS A 433 -14.83 44.47 5.15
N ARG A 434 -15.61 44.64 6.24
CA ARG A 434 -15.62 43.71 7.39
C ARG A 434 -15.72 42.26 6.91
N LEU A 435 -14.75 41.44 7.30
CA LEU A 435 -14.76 39.98 7.16
C LEU A 435 -15.92 39.41 7.98
N PHE A 436 -16.53 38.30 7.53
CA PHE A 436 -17.59 37.64 8.32
C PHE A 436 -17.05 37.04 9.62
N ILE A 437 -15.79 36.59 9.62
CA ILE A 437 -15.06 36.14 10.81
C ILE A 437 -13.87 37.06 10.99
N SER A 438 -13.72 37.63 12.19
CA SER A 438 -12.57 38.48 12.52
C SER A 438 -11.27 37.68 12.46
N ASP A 439 -10.17 38.34 12.11
CA ASP A 439 -8.87 37.67 12.01
C ASP A 439 -8.43 37.03 13.32
N SER A 440 -8.72 37.66 14.46
CA SER A 440 -8.43 37.10 15.80
C SER A 440 -9.19 35.78 16.05
N LEU A 441 -10.49 35.73 15.72
CA LEU A 441 -11.28 34.50 15.84
C LEU A 441 -10.79 33.43 14.86
N PHE A 442 -10.49 33.82 13.62
CA PHE A 442 -9.95 32.92 12.59
C PHE A 442 -8.63 32.27 13.04
N GLN A 443 -7.67 33.06 13.53
CA GLN A 443 -6.39 32.54 14.05
C GLN A 443 -6.60 31.61 15.24
N THR A 444 -7.50 31.97 16.16
CA THR A 444 -7.81 31.14 17.33
C THR A 444 -8.35 29.77 16.89
N VAL A 445 -9.30 29.74 15.95
CA VAL A 445 -9.85 28.49 15.41
C VAL A 445 -8.79 27.66 14.69
N CYS A 446 -7.96 28.29 13.85
CA CYS A 446 -6.88 27.58 13.15
C CYS A 446 -5.83 27.02 14.11
N PHE A 447 -5.50 27.75 15.19
CA PHE A 447 -4.60 27.26 16.24
C PHE A 447 -5.20 26.07 17.01
N ILE A 448 -6.50 26.10 17.30
CA ILE A 448 -7.22 24.96 17.88
C ILE A 448 -7.14 23.75 16.95
N PHE A 449 -7.35 23.93 15.64
CA PHE A 449 -7.23 22.84 14.66
C PHE A 449 -5.81 22.29 14.54
N LEU A 450 -4.79 23.15 14.65
CA LEU A 450 -3.40 22.71 14.72
C LEU A 450 -3.15 21.86 15.98
N GLY A 451 -3.70 22.27 17.12
CA GLY A 451 -3.66 21.51 18.37
C GLY A 451 -4.37 20.15 18.24
N SER A 452 -5.59 20.11 17.68
CA SER A 452 -6.31 18.85 17.47
C SER A 452 -5.62 17.93 16.47
N GLN A 453 -4.92 18.48 15.47
CA GLN A 453 -4.08 17.70 14.58
C GLN A 453 -2.97 16.97 15.34
N TYR A 454 -2.29 17.65 16.27
CA TYR A 454 -1.30 16.99 17.13
C TYR A 454 -1.90 15.92 18.03
N VAL A 455 -3.15 16.08 18.49
CA VAL A 455 -3.87 15.02 19.23
C VAL A 455 -4.10 13.79 18.35
N PHE A 456 -4.56 13.96 17.10
CA PHE A 456 -4.71 12.82 16.18
C PHE A 456 -3.38 12.11 15.91
N LEU A 457 -2.28 12.86 15.73
CA LEU A 457 -0.95 12.32 15.54
C LEU A 457 -0.45 11.56 16.79
N LEU A 458 -0.81 12.03 17.99
CA LEU A 458 -0.51 11.31 19.23
C LEU A 458 -1.27 9.99 19.29
N ILE A 459 -2.56 10.00 18.95
CA ILE A 459 -3.38 8.78 18.90
C ILE A 459 -2.80 7.79 17.89
N ALA A 460 -2.43 8.24 16.68
CA ALA A 460 -1.79 7.39 15.68
C ALA A 460 -0.49 6.76 16.22
N THR A 461 0.34 7.55 16.90
CA THR A 461 1.57 7.08 17.56
C THR A 461 1.26 6.02 18.61
N VAL A 462 0.28 6.28 19.48
CA VAL A 462 -0.10 5.35 20.56
C VAL A 462 -0.66 4.04 20.02
N LEU A 463 -1.51 4.11 19.00
CA LEU A 463 -2.09 2.92 18.38
C LEU A 463 -1.01 2.06 17.75
N VAL A 464 -0.15 2.64 16.92
CA VAL A 464 0.82 1.87 16.12
C VAL A 464 2.02 1.40 16.96
N ARG A 465 2.54 2.23 17.87
CA ARG A 465 3.75 1.88 18.64
C ARG A 465 3.49 1.03 19.87
N TRP A 466 2.38 1.27 20.57
CA TRP A 466 2.16 0.69 21.90
C TRP A 466 0.96 -0.26 21.98
N ASN A 467 0.02 -0.20 21.04
CA ASN A 467 -1.17 -1.06 21.06
C ASN A 467 -1.16 -2.16 20.00
N LEU A 468 -0.35 -2.03 18.94
CA LEU A 468 -0.20 -3.10 17.95
C LEU A 468 0.81 -4.15 18.43
N PRO A 469 0.47 -5.45 18.37
CA PRO A 469 1.36 -6.54 18.75
C PRO A 469 2.34 -6.86 17.61
N VAL A 470 3.31 -5.98 17.39
CA VAL A 470 4.30 -6.12 16.31
C VAL A 470 5.19 -7.36 16.56
N PRO A 471 5.28 -8.31 15.62
CA PRO A 471 6.17 -9.46 15.74
C PRO A 471 7.63 -9.05 15.95
N GLY A 472 8.37 -9.73 16.83
CA GLY A 472 9.79 -9.44 17.09
C GLY A 472 10.09 -8.17 17.91
N ASP A 473 9.07 -7.44 18.41
CA ASP A 473 9.31 -6.27 19.31
C ASP A 473 9.73 -6.68 20.74
N GLY A 474 9.62 -7.98 21.08
CA GLY A 474 10.04 -8.54 22.36
C GLY A 474 11.54 -8.45 22.63
N ASP A 475 12.36 -8.67 21.59
CA ASP A 475 13.82 -8.78 21.74
C ASP A 475 14.54 -7.42 21.71
N ILE A 476 13.94 -6.39 21.10
CA ILE A 476 14.63 -5.11 20.80
C ILE A 476 14.24 -3.99 21.77
N ASN A 477 13.17 -4.15 22.57
CA ASN A 477 12.65 -3.11 23.49
C ASN A 477 12.52 -1.70 22.85
N TYR A 478 12.39 -1.61 21.51
CA TYR A 478 12.49 -0.35 20.77
C TYR A 478 11.42 0.65 21.27
N ASN A 479 10.19 0.20 21.47
CA ASN A 479 9.11 1.07 21.94
C ASN A 479 8.94 1.08 23.47
N LYS A 480 9.77 0.34 24.22
CA LYS A 480 9.63 0.14 25.67
C LYS A 480 10.64 0.94 26.49
N GLY A 481 10.34 1.09 27.78
CA GLY A 481 11.18 1.84 28.74
C GLY A 481 11.20 3.34 28.49
N LEU A 482 11.94 4.07 29.33
CA LEU A 482 12.02 5.53 29.28
C LEU A 482 12.55 6.04 27.93
N GLN A 483 13.56 5.38 27.37
CA GLN A 483 14.14 5.76 26.08
C GLN A 483 13.15 5.57 24.92
N GLY A 484 12.44 4.44 24.87
CA GLY A 484 11.43 4.16 23.84
C GLY A 484 10.27 5.15 23.89
N VAL A 485 9.77 5.46 25.10
CA VAL A 485 8.71 6.45 25.31
C VAL A 485 9.17 7.85 24.92
N THR A 486 10.37 8.26 25.36
CA THR A 486 10.93 9.57 25.03
C THR A 486 11.11 9.73 23.52
N ARG A 487 11.65 8.71 22.84
CA ARG A 487 11.75 8.72 21.37
C ARG A 487 10.37 8.80 20.71
N GLY A 488 9.39 8.05 21.20
CA GLY A 488 8.01 8.10 20.69
C GLY A 488 7.42 9.50 20.77
N LEU A 489 7.63 10.20 21.89
CA LEU A 489 7.17 11.58 22.09
C LEU A 489 7.94 12.60 21.22
N LEU A 490 9.27 12.43 21.07
CA LEU A 490 10.06 13.27 20.17
C LEU A 490 9.61 13.09 18.71
N ASN A 491 9.40 11.84 18.29
CA ASN A 491 8.87 11.53 16.97
C ASN A 491 7.49 12.17 16.78
N TRP A 492 6.60 12.09 17.78
CA TRP A 492 5.28 12.74 17.77
C TRP A 492 5.36 14.25 17.49
N ILE A 493 6.24 14.97 18.19
CA ILE A 493 6.46 16.41 17.97
C ILE A 493 6.93 16.68 16.52
N LEU A 494 7.82 15.83 16.01
CA LEU A 494 8.39 15.92 14.66
C LEU A 494 7.47 15.40 13.55
N MET A 495 6.30 14.84 13.86
CA MET A 495 5.39 14.28 12.85
C MET A 495 4.89 15.34 11.88
N LEU A 496 4.43 16.49 12.37
CA LEU A 496 3.89 17.54 11.49
C LEU A 496 4.97 18.12 10.55
N PRO A 497 6.19 18.48 11.01
CA PRO A 497 7.29 18.85 10.11
C PRO A 497 7.62 17.77 9.08
N THR A 498 7.60 16.49 9.48
CA THR A 498 7.86 15.36 8.57
C THR A 498 6.76 15.22 7.52
N ILE A 499 5.49 15.36 7.90
CA ILE A 499 4.35 15.35 6.98
C ILE A 499 4.44 16.53 6.01
N LEU A 500 4.78 17.74 6.48
CA LEU A 500 4.98 18.89 5.59
C LEU A 500 6.07 18.63 4.56
N ALA A 501 7.23 18.12 4.99
CA ALA A 501 8.32 17.75 4.08
C ALA A 501 7.86 16.68 3.07
N TYR A 502 7.13 15.66 3.54
CA TYR A 502 6.53 14.62 2.68
C TYR A 502 5.59 15.26 1.63
N SER A 503 4.66 16.12 2.05
CA SER A 503 3.71 16.81 1.17
C SER A 503 4.39 17.69 0.11
N PHE A 504 5.51 18.35 0.44
CA PHE A 504 6.29 19.10 -0.54
C PHE A 504 6.96 18.21 -1.59
N VAL A 505 7.50 17.05 -1.16
CA VAL A 505 8.03 16.05 -2.10
C VAL A 505 6.93 15.55 -3.02
N GLU A 506 5.72 15.29 -2.51
CA GLU A 506 4.58 14.90 -3.34
C GLU A 506 4.19 15.98 -4.35
N LEU A 507 4.06 17.23 -3.88
CA LEU A 507 3.70 18.35 -4.76
C LEU A 507 4.72 18.50 -5.90
N TYR A 508 6.02 18.47 -5.58
CA TYR A 508 7.09 18.48 -6.59
C TYR A 508 6.96 17.30 -7.56
N SER A 509 6.66 16.11 -7.05
CA SER A 509 6.54 14.89 -7.87
C SER A 509 5.34 14.95 -8.83
N PHE A 510 4.21 15.52 -8.41
CA PHE A 510 3.07 15.77 -9.30
C PHE A 510 3.40 16.81 -10.38
N PHE A 511 4.13 17.87 -10.04
CA PHE A 511 4.66 18.81 -11.04
C PHE A 511 5.58 18.10 -12.04
N GLU A 512 6.52 17.29 -11.54
CA GLU A 512 7.44 16.54 -12.40
C GLU A 512 6.68 15.61 -13.36
N LEU A 513 5.71 14.86 -12.86
CA LEU A 513 4.85 14.01 -13.67
C LEU A 513 4.02 14.82 -14.67
N ALA A 514 3.50 15.98 -14.28
CA ALA A 514 2.72 16.87 -15.15
C ALA A 514 3.56 17.42 -16.32
N PHE A 515 4.82 17.76 -16.10
CA PHE A 515 5.68 18.25 -17.18
C PHE A 515 6.28 17.10 -18.00
N ARG A 516 6.89 16.10 -17.36
CA ARG A 516 7.70 15.06 -18.02
C ARG A 516 6.91 13.82 -18.47
N GLY A 517 5.70 13.60 -17.94
CA GLY A 517 4.82 12.53 -18.41
C GLY A 517 5.33 11.13 -18.14
N LYS A 518 5.04 10.19 -19.05
CA LYS A 518 5.34 8.77 -18.85
C LYS A 518 6.85 8.50 -18.72
N ASP A 519 7.70 9.41 -19.18
CA ASP A 519 9.16 9.29 -19.06
C ASP A 519 9.66 9.19 -17.61
N VAL A 520 8.89 9.71 -16.65
CA VAL A 520 9.21 9.62 -15.21
C VAL A 520 8.51 8.47 -14.50
N CYS A 521 7.58 7.79 -15.16
CA CYS A 521 6.95 6.55 -14.69
C CYS A 521 7.87 5.33 -14.88
N LYS A 522 9.12 5.45 -14.43
CA LYS A 522 10.12 4.39 -14.48
C LYS A 522 10.31 3.80 -13.09
N HIS A 523 10.42 2.49 -13.01
CA HIS A 523 10.68 1.79 -11.76
C HIS A 523 12.15 1.92 -11.35
N ASN A 524 12.51 3.04 -10.71
CA ASN A 524 13.82 3.18 -10.06
C ASN A 524 13.78 2.41 -8.74
N ALA A 525 14.27 1.16 -8.70
CA ALA A 525 14.26 0.35 -7.48
C ALA A 525 14.93 1.09 -6.30
N ALA A 526 14.31 1.06 -5.11
CA ALA A 526 14.88 1.63 -3.90
C ALA A 526 16.16 0.87 -3.52
N ASN A 527 17.14 1.57 -2.95
CA ASN A 527 18.28 0.86 -2.40
C ASN A 527 17.85 0.09 -1.14
N LYS A 528 18.18 -1.21 -1.12
CA LYS A 528 17.94 -2.12 0.01
C LYS A 528 19.22 -2.84 0.43
N SER A 529 20.40 -2.39 -0.02
CA SER A 529 21.68 -3.03 0.30
C SER A 529 21.97 -3.08 1.80
N ASN A 530 21.47 -2.09 2.54
CA ASN A 530 21.68 -1.95 3.99
C ASN A 530 20.40 -2.30 4.78
N LEU A 531 19.42 -2.93 4.14
CA LEU A 531 18.18 -3.31 4.80
C LEU A 531 18.41 -4.58 5.62
N VAL A 532 18.29 -4.47 6.95
CA VAL A 532 18.25 -5.59 7.87
C VAL A 532 16.84 -5.69 8.44
N LEU A 533 16.09 -6.70 7.99
CA LEU A 533 14.73 -6.94 8.46
C LEU A 533 14.73 -7.43 9.91
N VAL A 534 13.72 -7.00 10.66
CA VAL A 534 13.49 -7.54 12.01
C VAL A 534 13.02 -8.98 11.87
N THR A 535 13.77 -9.92 12.42
CA THR A 535 13.32 -11.31 12.51
C THR A 535 12.19 -11.36 13.54
N GLY A 536 11.04 -11.90 13.15
CA GLY A 536 9.92 -12.13 14.07
C GLY A 536 10.18 -13.26 15.07
N THR A 537 11.39 -13.36 15.63
CA THR A 537 11.75 -14.37 16.62
C THR A 537 11.20 -13.96 17.98
N SER A 538 10.42 -14.86 18.58
CA SER A 538 10.68 -15.33 19.93
C SER A 538 11.58 -16.56 19.77
N ALA A 539 12.81 -16.51 20.26
CA ALA A 539 13.56 -17.73 20.49
C ALA A 539 12.92 -18.49 21.66
N SER A 540 12.80 -19.81 21.48
CA SER A 540 12.27 -20.86 22.38
C SER A 540 10.80 -20.75 22.81
#